data_AF-X1NSY2-F1
#
_entry.id   AF-X1NSY2-F1
#
_cell.length_a   1.000
_cell.length_b   1.000
_cell.length_c   1.000
_cell.angle_alpha   90.00
_cell.angle_beta   90.00
_cell.angle_gamma   90.00
#
_symmetry.space_group_name_H-M   'P 1'
#
loop_
_entity.id
_entity.type
_entity.pdbx_description
1 polymer ?
#
loop_
_entity_poly.entity_id
_entity_poly.type
_entity_poly.pdbx_seq_one_letter_code
_entity_poly.pdbx_strand_id
1 'polypeptide(L)'
;EYPEVLNWADKHGPDNLEVVNTGQDLKWLAKNRYMLFPQHGKIASIWYKIVQNTGQKWYFEENEIDMLLVGRRIKDGNDPGKDGMNVNKHGVVYYSPIYNWSHEDVMAYVEHFNIKLPPLYKWANGFQVGTGPWAAREHTGSIQKGWEEVYNINPSIVEKAARHITSAAKFLENLN
;
A
#
# COMPACT_ATOMS: atom_id res chain seq x y z
N GLU A 1 -3.65 -4.29 -6.62
CA GLU A 1 -3.94 -4.53 -5.19
C GLU A 1 -4.27 -5.99 -4.92
N TYR A 2 -4.27 -6.41 -3.65
CA TYR A 2 -4.84 -7.70 -3.25
C TYR A 2 -6.38 -7.68 -3.39
N PRO A 3 -7.00 -8.64 -4.09
CA PRO A 3 -8.46 -8.70 -4.25
C PRO A 3 -9.22 -8.70 -2.93
N GLU A 4 -8.70 -9.39 -1.90
CA GLU A 4 -9.29 -9.48 -0.57
C GLU A 4 -9.37 -8.13 0.14
N VAL A 5 -8.37 -7.25 -0.08
CA VAL A 5 -8.35 -5.92 0.52
C VAL A 5 -9.36 -5.00 -0.18
N LEU A 6 -9.43 -5.06 -1.51
CA LEU A 6 -10.44 -4.30 -2.28
C LEU A 6 -11.86 -4.71 -1.90
N ASN A 7 -12.12 -6.02 -1.84
CA ASN A 7 -13.43 -6.55 -1.44
C ASN A 7 -13.79 -6.18 0.01
N TRP A 8 -12.80 -6.06 0.89
CA TRP A 8 -13.03 -5.60 2.26
C TRP A 8 -13.36 -4.11 2.29
N ALA A 9 -12.62 -3.28 1.54
CA ALA A 9 -12.85 -1.84 1.45
C ALA A 9 -14.22 -1.52 0.86
N ASP A 10 -14.67 -2.25 -0.15
CA ASP A 10 -16.01 -2.12 -0.73
C ASP A 10 -17.13 -2.38 0.30
N LYS A 11 -16.92 -3.33 1.22
CA LYS A 11 -17.91 -3.74 2.23
C LYS A 11 -17.90 -2.93 3.52
N HIS A 12 -16.76 -2.32 3.86
CA HIS A 12 -16.52 -1.69 5.17
C HIS A 12 -16.06 -0.24 5.07
N GLY A 13 -15.84 0.26 3.85
CA GLY A 13 -15.49 1.64 3.60
C GLY A 13 -16.62 2.61 3.99
N PRO A 14 -16.29 3.88 4.22
CA PRO A 14 -17.29 4.91 4.46
C PRO A 14 -18.13 5.18 3.20
N ASP A 15 -19.28 5.83 3.40
CA ASP A 15 -20.06 6.38 2.29
C ASP A 15 -19.18 7.31 1.45
N ASN A 16 -19.34 7.25 0.12
CA ASN A 16 -18.57 8.00 -0.87
C ASN A 16 -17.08 7.63 -0.95
N LEU A 17 -16.69 6.40 -0.56
CA LEU A 17 -15.37 5.88 -0.85
C LEU A 17 -15.12 5.84 -2.36
N GLU A 18 -14.09 6.54 -2.82
CA GLU A 18 -13.62 6.50 -4.21
C GLU A 18 -12.30 5.74 -4.33
N VAL A 19 -12.18 4.90 -5.37
CA VAL A 19 -10.95 4.19 -5.71
C VAL A 19 -10.22 4.91 -6.84
N VAL A 20 -9.09 5.53 -6.50
CA VAL A 20 -8.19 6.14 -7.49
C VAL A 20 -7.18 5.10 -7.98
N ASN A 21 -7.24 4.76 -9.26
CA ASN A 21 -6.36 3.76 -9.88
C ASN A 21 -5.32 4.41 -10.80
N THR A 22 -4.05 4.35 -10.42
CA THR A 22 -2.92 4.94 -11.16
C THR A 22 -2.41 4.11 -12.34
N GLY A 23 -3.02 2.96 -12.64
CA GLY A 23 -2.83 2.22 -13.90
C GLY A 23 -1.70 1.19 -13.95
N GLN A 24 -1.07 0.84 -12.83
CA GLN A 24 -0.01 -0.18 -12.79
C GLN A 24 -0.58 -1.62 -12.85
N ASP A 25 -0.96 -2.07 -14.04
CA ASP A 25 -1.44 -3.42 -14.31
C ASP A 25 -0.32 -4.46 -14.51
N LEU A 26 -0.68 -5.73 -14.78
CA LEU A 26 0.29 -6.80 -15.04
C LEU A 26 1.13 -6.58 -16.31
N LYS A 27 0.59 -5.91 -17.34
CA LYS A 27 1.34 -5.59 -18.57
C LYS A 27 2.39 -4.52 -18.29
N TRP A 28 2.04 -3.52 -17.50
CA TRP A 28 2.96 -2.50 -17.01
C TRP A 28 4.04 -3.14 -16.13
N LEU A 29 3.67 -4.00 -15.20
CA LEU A 29 4.62 -4.66 -14.30
C LEU A 29 5.57 -5.60 -15.04
N ALA A 30 5.10 -6.31 -16.07
CA ALA A 30 5.94 -7.13 -16.93
C ALA A 30 7.03 -6.33 -17.68
N LYS A 31 6.78 -5.04 -17.97
CA LYS A 31 7.77 -4.11 -18.53
C LYS A 31 8.66 -3.47 -17.45
N ASN A 32 8.22 -3.45 -16.20
CA ASN A 32 8.89 -2.79 -15.08
C ASN A 32 9.33 -3.79 -13.98
N ARG A 33 9.82 -4.96 -14.38
CA ARG A 33 10.14 -6.08 -13.45
C ARG A 33 11.14 -5.73 -12.35
N TYR A 34 12.00 -4.72 -12.57
CA TYR A 34 12.94 -4.23 -11.55
C TYR A 34 12.22 -3.63 -10.32
N MET A 35 10.92 -3.34 -10.44
CA MET A 35 10.09 -2.84 -9.36
C MET A 35 9.44 -3.94 -8.51
N LEU A 36 9.52 -5.20 -8.92
CA LEU A 36 8.97 -6.32 -8.16
C LEU A 36 9.72 -6.47 -6.83
N PHE A 37 8.94 -6.54 -5.75
CA PHE A 37 9.39 -6.85 -4.39
C PHE A 37 10.62 -6.03 -4.00
N PRO A 38 10.45 -4.72 -3.76
CA PRO A 38 11.55 -3.82 -3.46
C PRO A 38 12.39 -4.32 -2.28
N GLN A 39 13.70 -4.47 -2.50
CA GLN A 39 14.66 -4.85 -1.45
C GLN A 39 15.34 -3.64 -0.81
N HIS A 40 15.19 -2.46 -1.41
CA HIS A 40 15.83 -1.23 -0.97
C HIS A 40 14.87 -0.04 -1.11
N GLY A 41 14.98 0.90 -0.17
CA GLY A 41 14.09 2.07 -0.09
C GLY A 41 14.05 2.93 -1.36
N LYS A 42 15.09 2.88 -2.21
CA LYS A 42 15.08 3.59 -3.51
C LYS A 42 13.92 3.13 -4.39
N ILE A 43 13.69 1.82 -4.53
CA ILE A 43 12.62 1.29 -5.39
C ILE A 43 11.25 1.46 -4.71
N ALA A 44 11.17 1.26 -3.40
CA ALA A 44 9.95 1.55 -2.63
C ALA A 44 9.51 3.01 -2.78
N SER A 45 10.47 3.96 -2.78
CA SER A 45 10.17 5.38 -3.01
C SER A 45 9.62 5.66 -4.42
N ILE A 46 9.98 4.86 -5.42
CA ILE A 46 9.43 4.99 -6.78
C ILE A 46 7.98 4.50 -6.78
N TRP A 47 7.68 3.35 -6.16
CA TRP A 47 6.30 2.89 -5.96
C TRP A 47 5.45 3.96 -5.28
N TYR A 48 5.96 4.52 -4.17
CA TYR A 48 5.27 5.58 -3.44
C TYR A 48 4.95 6.80 -4.32
N LYS A 49 5.87 7.19 -5.20
CA LYS A 49 5.66 8.32 -6.11
C LYS A 49 4.61 8.03 -7.18
N ILE A 50 4.68 6.88 -7.84
CA ILE A 50 3.82 6.57 -8.99
C ILE A 50 2.41 6.10 -8.60
N VAL A 51 2.24 5.57 -7.38
CA VAL A 51 0.94 5.13 -6.86
C VAL A 51 0.37 6.18 -5.92
N GLN A 52 0.93 6.33 -4.72
CA GLN A 52 0.32 7.15 -3.66
C GLN A 52 0.37 8.64 -4.01
N ASN A 53 1.53 9.21 -4.33
CA ASN A 53 1.61 10.64 -4.63
C ASN A 53 0.84 11.01 -5.90
N THR A 54 0.89 10.14 -6.92
CA THR A 54 0.18 10.39 -8.19
C THR A 54 -1.33 10.31 -7.99
N GLY A 55 -1.83 9.28 -7.28
CA GLY A 55 -3.25 9.14 -6.99
C GLY A 55 -3.78 10.27 -6.11
N GLN A 56 -3.06 10.66 -5.05
CA GLN A 56 -3.42 11.82 -4.24
C GLN A 56 -3.46 13.10 -5.07
N LYS A 57 -2.49 13.28 -5.98
CA LYS A 57 -2.45 14.43 -6.89
C LYS A 57 -3.67 14.49 -7.80
N TRP A 58 -3.97 13.41 -8.50
CA TRP A 58 -5.14 13.36 -9.39
C TRP A 58 -6.41 13.66 -8.61
N TYR A 59 -6.58 13.02 -7.45
CA TYR A 59 -7.77 13.22 -6.63
C TYR A 59 -7.96 14.67 -6.19
N PHE A 60 -6.92 15.32 -5.65
CA PHE A 60 -7.07 16.70 -5.18
C PHE A 60 -7.21 17.72 -6.31
N GLU A 61 -6.61 17.47 -7.48
CA GLU A 61 -6.74 18.35 -8.64
C GLU A 61 -8.13 18.24 -9.28
N GLU A 62 -8.67 17.03 -9.39
CA GLU A 62 -9.97 16.78 -10.02
C GLU A 62 -11.16 17.20 -9.14
N ASN A 63 -10.99 17.14 -7.81
CA ASN A 63 -12.06 17.45 -6.85
C ASN A 63 -11.86 18.78 -6.11
N GLU A 64 -10.91 19.62 -6.55
CA GLU A 64 -10.62 20.93 -5.94
C GLU A 64 -10.40 20.85 -4.42
N ILE A 65 -9.62 19.85 -3.98
CA ILE A 65 -9.39 19.58 -2.56
C ILE A 65 -8.25 20.45 -2.02
N ASP A 66 -8.55 21.29 -1.03
CA ASP A 66 -7.55 22.14 -0.36
C ASP A 66 -6.86 21.45 0.84
N MET A 67 -7.42 20.35 1.35
CA MET A 67 -6.87 19.62 2.50
C MET A 67 -7.10 18.10 2.42
N LEU A 68 -6.04 17.33 2.70
CA LEU A 68 -6.07 15.89 2.89
C LEU A 68 -5.76 15.53 4.35
N LEU A 69 -6.64 14.73 4.96
CA LEU A 69 -6.35 14.08 6.24
C LEU A 69 -5.53 12.81 5.99
N VAL A 70 -4.40 12.67 6.67
CA VAL A 70 -3.50 11.52 6.53
C VAL A 70 -3.06 10.96 7.88
N GLY A 71 -2.59 9.71 7.89
CA GLY A 71 -2.19 9.00 9.10
C GLY A 71 -0.70 9.06 9.43
N ARG A 72 0.06 10.07 8.98
CA ARG A 72 1.52 10.12 9.21
C ARG A 72 1.81 10.39 10.68
N ARG A 73 2.72 9.62 11.27
CA ARG A 73 3.14 9.79 12.68
C ARG A 73 4.65 9.87 12.82
N ILE A 74 5.10 10.66 13.80
CA ILE A 74 6.52 10.74 14.19
C ILE A 74 7.03 9.36 14.63
N LYS A 75 6.19 8.60 15.33
CA LYS A 75 6.52 7.25 15.81
C LYS A 75 6.86 6.27 14.68
N ASP A 76 6.30 6.49 13.50
CA ASP A 76 6.54 5.68 12.30
C ASP A 76 7.78 6.16 11.50
N GLY A 77 8.52 7.15 12.02
CA GLY A 77 9.67 7.76 11.34
C GLY A 77 9.29 8.71 10.19
N ASN A 78 8.02 9.11 10.10
CA ASN A 78 7.57 10.09 9.11
C ASN A 78 7.83 11.53 9.59
N ASP A 79 7.89 12.46 8.63
CA ASP A 79 7.79 13.89 8.89
C ASP A 79 6.36 14.38 8.61
N PRO A 80 5.53 14.61 9.64
CA PRO A 80 4.17 15.11 9.48
C PRO A 80 4.14 16.64 9.31
N GLY A 81 5.29 17.33 9.41
CA GLY A 81 5.38 18.79 9.46
C GLY A 81 5.05 19.38 10.83
N LYS A 82 5.09 20.71 10.92
CA LYS A 82 4.84 21.44 12.17
C LYS A 82 3.38 21.25 12.61
N ASP A 83 3.17 20.86 13.86
CA ASP A 83 1.84 20.60 14.44
C ASP A 83 0.99 19.60 13.62
N GLY A 84 1.68 18.67 12.93
CA GLY A 84 1.06 17.67 12.07
C GLY A 84 0.63 18.18 10.69
N MET A 85 1.01 19.42 10.32
CA MET A 85 0.61 20.06 9.07
C MET A 85 1.80 20.29 8.12
N ASN A 86 1.58 19.97 6.85
CA ASN A 86 2.50 20.24 5.76
C ASN A 86 1.72 20.77 4.54
N VAL A 87 2.24 21.78 3.84
CA VAL A 87 1.62 22.32 2.63
C VAL A 87 2.45 21.91 1.43
N ASN A 88 1.83 21.25 0.45
CA ASN A 88 2.54 20.86 -0.77
C ASN A 88 2.75 22.06 -1.70
N LYS A 89 3.55 21.87 -2.76
CA LYS A 89 3.82 22.91 -3.78
C LYS A 89 2.59 23.42 -4.55
N HIS A 90 1.44 22.74 -4.42
CA HIS A 90 0.18 23.10 -5.06
C HIS A 90 -0.75 23.87 -4.10
N GLY A 91 -0.33 24.13 -2.85
CA GLY A 91 -1.15 24.81 -1.84
C GLY A 91 -2.05 23.88 -1.02
N VAL A 92 -2.05 22.57 -1.30
CA VAL A 92 -2.87 21.59 -0.57
C VAL A 92 -2.25 21.27 0.79
N VAL A 93 -3.05 21.34 1.85
CA VAL A 93 -2.66 21.01 3.21
C VAL A 93 -2.78 19.50 3.45
N TYR A 94 -1.71 18.89 3.97
CA TYR A 94 -1.72 17.54 4.50
C TYR A 94 -1.73 17.66 6.02
N TYR A 95 -2.84 17.27 6.65
CA TYR A 95 -2.98 17.30 8.09
C TYR A 95 -3.01 15.89 8.67
N SER A 96 -2.14 15.64 9.64
CA SER A 96 -2.02 14.38 10.36
C SER A 96 -2.53 14.55 11.79
N PRO A 97 -3.83 14.34 12.08
CA PRO A 97 -4.38 14.60 13.42
C PRO A 97 -3.79 13.70 14.51
N ILE A 98 -3.28 12.53 14.12
CA ILE A 98 -2.68 11.55 15.03
C ILE A 98 -1.14 11.62 15.05
N TYR A 99 -0.54 12.72 14.58
CA TYR A 99 0.91 12.80 14.31
C TYR A 99 1.82 12.44 15.49
N ASN A 100 1.35 12.68 16.72
CA ASN A 100 2.06 12.42 17.97
C ASN A 100 1.60 11.14 18.70
N TRP A 101 0.65 10.38 18.15
CA TRP A 101 0.15 9.15 18.78
C TRP A 101 1.19 8.02 18.76
N SER A 102 1.30 7.33 19.89
CA SER A 102 2.08 6.08 20.02
C SER A 102 1.43 4.91 19.26
N HIS A 103 2.10 3.76 19.18
CA HIS A 103 1.45 2.57 18.62
C HIS A 103 0.33 2.09 19.53
N GLU A 104 0.55 2.18 20.84
CA GLU A 104 -0.38 1.82 21.89
C GLU A 104 -1.65 2.66 21.83
N ASP A 105 -1.53 3.98 21.59
CA ASP A 105 -2.70 4.87 21.43
C ASP A 105 -3.56 4.45 20.23
N VAL A 106 -2.92 4.13 19.10
CA VAL A 106 -3.63 3.66 17.89
C VAL A 106 -4.34 2.33 18.16
N MET A 107 -3.67 1.37 18.80
CA MET A 107 -4.26 0.08 19.11
C MET A 107 -5.38 0.18 20.14
N ALA A 108 -5.21 1.01 21.18
CA ALA A 108 -6.24 1.27 22.18
C ALA A 108 -7.48 1.93 21.54
N TYR A 109 -7.29 2.85 20.59
CA TYR A 109 -8.39 3.46 19.85
C TYR A 109 -9.13 2.43 18.97
N VAL A 110 -8.39 1.59 18.24
CA VAL A 110 -8.97 0.49 17.44
C VAL A 110 -9.79 -0.45 18.32
N GLU A 111 -9.27 -0.83 19.49
CA GLU A 111 -9.97 -1.69 20.45
C GLU A 111 -11.19 -1.01 21.05
N HIS A 112 -11.04 0.21 21.56
CA HIS A 112 -12.10 0.96 22.23
C HIS A 112 -13.31 1.20 21.32
N PHE A 113 -13.07 1.55 20.06
CA PHE A 113 -14.13 1.78 19.07
C PHE A 113 -14.49 0.53 18.26
N ASN A 114 -13.91 -0.63 18.58
CA ASN A 114 -14.12 -1.90 17.88
C ASN A 114 -13.98 -1.76 16.36
N ILE A 115 -12.93 -1.06 15.91
CA ILE A 115 -12.67 -0.80 14.50
C ILE A 115 -12.31 -2.12 13.82
N LYS A 116 -13.07 -2.49 12.78
CA LYS A 116 -12.79 -3.67 11.98
C LYS A 116 -11.48 -3.47 11.22
N LEU A 117 -10.55 -4.40 11.40
CA LEU A 117 -9.30 -4.40 10.66
C LEU A 117 -9.43 -5.15 9.33
N PRO A 118 -8.80 -4.66 8.24
CA PRO A 118 -8.73 -5.38 6.97
C PRO A 118 -7.97 -6.71 7.12
N PRO A 119 -8.23 -7.69 6.22
CA PRO A 119 -7.66 -9.02 6.31
C PRO A 119 -6.13 -9.04 6.30
N LEU A 120 -5.49 -8.02 5.71
CA LEU A 120 -4.03 -7.94 5.61
C LEU A 120 -3.30 -8.01 6.94
N TYR A 121 -3.90 -7.51 8.03
CA TYR A 121 -3.29 -7.53 9.36
C TYR A 121 -3.23 -8.94 9.96
N LYS A 122 -3.89 -9.93 9.34
CA LYS A 122 -3.80 -11.35 9.71
C LYS A 122 -2.72 -12.09 8.91
N TRP A 123 -2.16 -11.47 7.88
CA TRP A 123 -1.11 -12.08 7.06
C TRP A 123 0.24 -11.95 7.73
N ALA A 124 1.19 -12.82 7.36
CA ALA A 124 2.57 -12.68 7.78
C ALA A 124 3.09 -11.27 7.46
N ASN A 125 3.68 -10.61 8.46
CA ASN A 125 4.20 -9.25 8.40
C ASN A 125 3.16 -8.18 8.00
N GLY A 126 1.86 -8.43 8.14
CA GLY A 126 0.79 -7.51 7.74
C GLY A 126 0.90 -6.11 8.36
N PHE A 127 1.26 -6.04 9.65
CA PHE A 127 1.50 -4.78 10.36
C PHE A 127 2.77 -4.04 9.89
N GLN A 128 3.73 -4.74 9.30
CA GLN A 128 4.99 -4.15 8.81
C GLN A 128 4.85 -3.65 7.37
N VAL A 129 4.17 -4.41 6.50
CA VAL A 129 4.09 -4.13 5.06
C VAL A 129 2.87 -3.28 4.66
N GLY A 130 1.79 -3.32 5.44
CA GLY A 130 0.60 -2.49 5.23
C GLY A 130 -0.22 -2.81 3.96
N THR A 131 -0.95 -1.81 3.48
CA THR A 131 -1.98 -1.88 2.41
C THR A 131 -1.45 -1.62 1.00
N GLY A 132 -0.13 -1.66 0.79
CA GLY A 132 0.46 -1.36 -0.51
C GLY A 132 0.20 -2.44 -1.58
N PRO A 133 0.38 -2.10 -2.88
CA PRO A 133 0.25 -3.08 -3.96
C PRO A 133 1.09 -4.33 -3.70
N TRP A 134 0.54 -5.52 -3.95
CA TRP A 134 1.27 -6.79 -3.72
C TRP A 134 2.66 -6.83 -4.36
N ALA A 135 2.83 -6.21 -5.53
CA ALA A 135 4.10 -6.15 -6.25
C ALA A 135 5.14 -5.24 -5.58
N ALA A 136 4.69 -4.31 -4.74
CA ALA A 136 5.50 -3.37 -3.99
C ALA A 136 5.86 -3.89 -2.59
N ARG A 137 5.47 -5.14 -2.24
CA ARG A 137 5.73 -5.73 -0.93
C ARG A 137 7.23 -5.73 -0.61
N GLU A 138 7.56 -5.06 0.49
CA GLU A 138 8.94 -4.87 0.97
C GLU A 138 9.37 -5.99 1.92
N HIS A 139 10.66 -6.01 2.28
CA HIS A 139 11.26 -6.90 3.28
C HIS A 139 11.16 -8.40 2.97
N THR A 140 10.92 -8.77 1.72
CA THR A 140 10.81 -10.17 1.31
C THR A 140 12.17 -10.87 1.19
N GLY A 141 13.28 -10.12 1.16
CA GLY A 141 14.66 -10.64 1.07
C GLY A 141 15.08 -11.10 -0.34
N SER A 142 14.14 -11.48 -1.20
CA SER A 142 14.39 -11.77 -2.62
C SER A 142 13.10 -11.77 -3.45
N ILE A 143 13.23 -11.75 -4.77
CA ILE A 143 12.08 -11.91 -5.68
C ILE A 143 11.38 -13.27 -5.47
N GLN A 144 12.15 -14.35 -5.28
CA GLN A 144 11.59 -15.69 -5.06
C GLN A 144 10.75 -15.74 -3.78
N LYS A 145 11.28 -15.17 -2.69
CA LYS A 145 10.54 -15.05 -1.43
C LYS A 145 9.34 -14.10 -1.54
N GLY A 146 9.43 -13.04 -2.35
CA GLY A 146 8.28 -12.20 -2.65
C GLY A 146 7.15 -12.96 -3.34
N TRP A 147 7.46 -13.82 -4.31
CA TRP A 147 6.47 -14.71 -4.91
C TRP A 147 5.90 -15.71 -3.91
N GLU A 148 6.74 -16.30 -3.05
CA GLU A 148 6.31 -17.22 -1.99
C GLU A 148 5.32 -16.56 -1.03
N GLU A 149 5.63 -15.35 -0.54
CA GLU A 149 4.76 -14.62 0.37
C GLU A 149 3.42 -14.25 -0.29
N VAL A 150 3.45 -13.78 -1.54
CA VAL A 150 2.21 -13.47 -2.28
C VAL A 150 1.42 -14.74 -2.56
N TYR A 151 2.06 -15.85 -2.90
CA TYR A 151 1.41 -17.14 -3.11
C TYR A 151 0.71 -17.63 -1.84
N ASN A 152 1.39 -17.55 -0.69
CA ASN A 152 0.82 -17.94 0.61
C ASN A 152 -0.38 -17.07 1.02
N ILE A 153 -0.45 -15.83 0.55
CA ILE A 153 -1.60 -14.94 0.77
C ILE A 153 -2.73 -15.26 -0.22
N ASN A 154 -2.41 -15.31 -1.51
CA ASN A 154 -3.37 -15.57 -2.59
C ASN A 154 -2.67 -16.18 -3.83
N PRO A 155 -2.75 -17.51 -4.03
CA PRO A 155 -2.14 -18.21 -5.16
C PRO A 155 -2.55 -17.66 -6.53
N SER A 156 -3.81 -17.24 -6.67
CA SER A 156 -4.36 -16.78 -7.95
C SER A 156 -3.66 -15.52 -8.49
N ILE A 157 -3.05 -14.70 -7.62
CA ILE A 157 -2.25 -13.55 -8.04
C ILE A 157 -1.02 -14.02 -8.80
N VAL A 158 -0.32 -15.03 -8.27
CA VAL A 158 0.92 -15.56 -8.85
C VAL A 158 0.62 -16.32 -10.14
N GLU A 159 -0.46 -17.09 -10.19
CA GLU A 159 -0.93 -17.78 -11.40
C GLU A 159 -1.24 -16.80 -12.54
N LYS A 160 -1.90 -15.68 -12.23
CA LYS A 160 -2.16 -14.62 -13.22
C LYS A 160 -0.87 -13.91 -13.64
N ALA A 161 0.01 -13.62 -12.70
CA ALA A 161 1.29 -12.98 -12.97
C ALA A 161 2.20 -13.86 -13.84
N ALA A 162 2.19 -15.19 -13.65
CA ALA A 162 3.01 -16.15 -14.40
C ALA A 162 2.76 -16.10 -15.91
N ARG A 163 1.56 -15.69 -16.36
CA ARG A 163 1.23 -15.50 -17.79
C ARG A 163 2.01 -14.38 -18.45
N HIS A 164 2.57 -13.46 -17.66
CA HIS A 164 3.23 -12.25 -18.14
C HIS A 164 4.64 -12.05 -17.58
N ILE A 165 4.96 -12.66 -16.42
CA ILE A 165 6.17 -12.41 -15.66
C ILE A 165 6.91 -13.74 -15.45
N THR A 166 8.06 -13.87 -16.10
CA THR A 166 8.88 -15.09 -16.09
C THR A 166 9.28 -15.55 -14.69
N SER A 167 9.57 -14.64 -13.76
CA SER A 167 9.95 -15.03 -12.39
C SER A 167 8.79 -15.66 -11.61
N ALA A 168 7.54 -15.25 -11.87
CA ALA A 168 6.36 -15.90 -11.28
C ALA A 168 6.15 -17.31 -11.88
N ALA A 169 6.33 -17.47 -13.20
CA ALA A 169 6.23 -18.78 -13.85
C ALA A 169 7.27 -19.76 -13.29
N LYS A 170 8.54 -19.34 -13.19
CA LYS A 170 9.62 -20.14 -12.59
C LYS A 170 9.35 -20.50 -11.12
N PHE A 171 8.77 -19.57 -10.36
CA PHE A 171 8.38 -19.86 -8.97
C PHE A 171 7.38 -21.02 -8.92
N LEU A 172 6.34 -21.00 -9.77
CA LEU A 172 5.32 -22.06 -9.82
C LEU A 172 5.88 -23.39 -10.34
N GLU A 173 6.79 -23.37 -11.31
CA GLU A 173 7.47 -24.57 -11.81
C GLU A 173 8.25 -25.28 -10.70
N ASN A 174 8.90 -24.53 -9.81
CA ASN A 174 9.68 -25.07 -8.70
C ASN A 174 8.84 -25.57 -7.50
N LEU A 175 7.53 -25.33 -7.50
CA LEU A 175 6.62 -25.88 -6.47
C LEU A 175 6.16 -27.32 -6.80
N ASN A 176 6.24 -27.71 -8.07
CA ASN A 176 5.85 -29.03 -8.58
C ASN A 176 7.06 -29.96 -8.64
#